data_AF-A0A453DZV0-F1
#
_entry.id   AF-A0A453DZV0-F1
#
_cell.length_a   1.000
_cell.length_b   1.000
_cell.length_c   1.000
_cell.angle_alpha   90.00
_cell.angle_beta   90.00
_cell.angle_gamma   90.00
#
_symmetry.space_group_name_H-M   'P 1'
#
loop_
_entity.id
_entity.type
_entity.pdbx_description
1 polymer ?
#
loop_
_entity_poly.entity_id
_entity_poly.type
_entity_poly.pdbx_seq_one_letter_code
_entity_poly.pdbx_strand_id
1 'polypeptide(L)'
;MLFYDQDHLLTSFLGHFPAFPNSFLVGGAADYFVIELTDQLQKLKVEPVLLHYLSRMTILQGWELRMSTSTRLKSCLYSFTSPGGPAYPTRTVRHAAWNTLDLLFPVGRYPRHVISLFFRLLYPWYWPSSCWNFVMTCVSTIYYYILNLLVSIWENMRRRDHQRMHRE
;
A
#
# COMPACT_ATOMS: atom_id res chain seq x y z
N MET A 1 21.89 -14.57 10.68
CA MET A 1 20.69 -13.88 10.17
C MET A 1 19.45 -14.56 10.75
N LEU A 2 19.28 -14.56 12.10
CA LEU A 2 18.33 -15.45 12.81
C LEU A 2 17.40 -14.73 13.80
N PHE A 3 17.53 -13.40 13.99
CA PHE A 3 16.76 -12.66 15.01
C PHE A 3 15.57 -11.84 14.47
N TYR A 4 15.36 -11.80 13.15
CA TYR A 4 14.31 -10.98 12.52
C TYR A 4 13.07 -11.77 12.04
N ASP A 5 12.99 -13.07 12.34
CA ASP A 5 11.92 -13.97 11.86
C ASP A 5 10.86 -14.31 12.93
N GLN A 6 10.92 -13.67 14.10
CA GLN A 6 9.98 -13.84 15.22
C GLN A 6 8.90 -12.75 15.24
N ASP A 7 8.50 -12.36 14.06
CA ASP A 7 7.61 -11.26 13.78
C ASP A 7 6.17 -11.55 14.29
N HIS A 8 5.75 -12.81 14.24
CA HIS A 8 4.50 -13.34 14.82
C HIS A 8 4.43 -13.31 16.36
N LEU A 9 5.57 -13.29 17.07
CA LEU A 9 5.59 -13.24 18.54
C LEU A 9 5.42 -11.82 19.08
N LEU A 10 5.56 -10.81 18.23
CA LEU A 10 5.52 -9.41 18.63
C LEU A 10 4.18 -9.01 19.25
N THR A 11 3.07 -9.49 18.69
CA THR A 11 1.73 -9.23 19.23
C THR A 11 1.55 -9.86 20.62
N SER A 12 2.02 -11.10 20.80
CA SER A 12 2.03 -11.76 22.11
C SER A 12 2.91 -11.01 23.11
N PHE A 13 4.12 -10.61 22.71
CA PHE A 13 5.05 -9.86 23.55
C PHE A 13 4.46 -8.51 24.01
N LEU A 14 3.85 -7.76 23.10
CA LEU A 14 3.21 -6.49 23.44
C LEU A 14 1.99 -6.67 24.35
N GLY A 15 1.32 -7.82 24.27
CA GLY A 15 0.22 -8.20 25.17
C GLY A 15 0.65 -8.51 26.61
N HIS A 16 1.94 -8.75 26.88
CA HIS A 16 2.45 -8.96 28.24
C HIS A 16 2.63 -7.65 29.02
N PHE A 17 2.60 -6.49 28.35
CA PHE A 17 2.75 -5.20 29.02
C PHE A 17 1.44 -4.78 29.69
N PRO A 18 1.50 -4.19 30.90
CA PRO A 18 0.32 -3.74 31.61
C PRO A 18 -0.40 -2.63 30.84
N ALA A 19 -1.73 -2.75 30.72
CA ALA A 19 -2.56 -1.69 30.19
C ALA A 19 -2.74 -0.60 31.25
N PHE A 20 -2.23 0.60 30.99
CA PHE A 20 -2.41 1.73 31.88
C PHE A 20 -3.76 2.42 31.62
N PRO A 21 -4.44 2.95 32.65
CA PRO A 21 -5.68 3.72 32.47
C PRO A 21 -5.47 4.98 31.63
N ASN A 22 -4.25 5.55 31.66
CA ASN A 22 -3.86 6.69 30.83
C ASN A 22 -3.37 6.30 29.43
N SER A 23 -3.50 5.03 29.02
CA SER A 23 -3.04 4.54 27.71
C SER A 23 -3.71 5.27 26.55
N PHE A 24 -4.96 5.73 26.71
CA PHE A 24 -5.63 6.57 25.71
C PHE A 24 -4.90 7.90 25.44
N LEU A 25 -4.31 8.50 26.49
CA LEU A 25 -3.64 9.80 26.41
C LEU A 25 -2.15 9.70 26.11
N VAL A 26 -1.48 8.67 26.61
CA VAL A 26 -0.02 8.52 26.51
C VAL A 26 0.38 7.54 25.40
N GLY A 27 -0.48 6.56 25.10
CA GLY A 27 -0.22 5.47 24.16
C GLY A 27 0.00 4.14 24.90
N GLY A 28 -0.38 3.04 24.24
CA GLY A 28 -0.11 1.68 24.72
C GLY A 28 1.30 1.20 24.34
N ALA A 29 1.66 -0.03 24.73
CA ALA A 29 2.96 -0.63 24.36
C ALA A 29 3.17 -0.66 22.82
N ALA A 30 2.11 -0.90 22.06
CA ALA A 30 2.11 -0.85 20.60
C ALA A 30 2.47 0.54 20.05
N ASP A 31 1.95 1.61 20.66
CA ASP A 31 2.25 2.99 20.27
C ASP A 31 3.73 3.33 20.47
N TYR A 32 4.30 2.96 21.62
CA TYR A 32 5.72 3.16 21.90
C TYR A 32 6.62 2.41 20.92
N PHE A 33 6.28 1.14 20.65
CA PHE A 33 7.00 0.34 19.66
C PHE A 33 6.96 1.00 18.27
N VAL A 34 5.79 1.45 17.82
CA VAL A 34 5.65 2.10 16.50
C VAL A 34 6.38 3.44 16.45
N ILE A 35 6.39 4.21 17.54
CA ILE A 35 7.18 5.46 17.62
C ILE A 35 8.66 5.16 17.44
N GLU A 36 9.20 4.21 18.18
CA GLU A 36 10.62 3.86 18.11
C GLU A 36 10.96 3.27 16.74
N LEU A 37 10.14 2.37 16.21
CA LEU A 37 10.28 1.83 14.86
C LEU A 37 10.33 2.95 13.81
N THR A 38 9.44 3.94 13.92
CA THR A 38 9.40 5.07 13.00
C THR A 38 10.69 5.92 13.10
N ASP A 39 11.21 6.14 14.29
CA ASP A 39 12.45 6.90 14.51
C ASP A 39 13.67 6.16 13.94
N GLN A 40 13.74 4.84 14.15
CA GLN A 40 14.80 3.99 13.60
C GLN A 40 14.78 3.96 12.07
N LEU A 41 13.59 3.88 11.47
CA LEU A 41 13.45 3.90 10.00
C LEU A 41 13.97 5.20 9.39
N GLN A 42 13.77 6.35 10.04
CA GLN A 42 14.25 7.64 9.54
C GLN A 42 15.78 7.77 9.61
N LYS A 43 16.41 7.11 10.58
CA LYS A 43 17.88 7.11 10.76
C LYS A 43 18.58 6.09 9.85
N LEU A 44 17.85 5.09 9.37
CA LEU A 44 18.40 3.98 8.60
C LEU A 44 18.77 4.40 7.18
N LYS A 45 20.07 4.36 6.86
CA LYS A 45 20.60 4.68 5.52
C LYS A 45 20.86 3.43 4.66
N VAL A 46 20.68 2.23 5.21
CA VAL A 46 21.00 0.96 4.56
C VAL A 46 19.76 0.41 3.85
N GLU A 47 19.77 0.44 2.52
CA GLU A 47 18.65 0.02 1.66
C GLU A 47 18.13 -1.41 1.91
N PRO A 48 18.96 -2.48 1.93
CA PRO A 48 18.43 -3.84 2.08
C PRO A 48 17.76 -4.06 3.44
N VAL A 49 18.24 -3.38 4.47
CA VAL A 49 17.65 -3.45 5.82
C VAL A 49 16.31 -2.71 5.84
N LEU A 50 16.22 -1.54 5.18
CA LEU A 50 14.99 -0.79 5.06
C LEU A 50 13.90 -1.59 4.32
N LEU A 51 14.26 -2.25 3.22
CA LEU A 51 13.35 -3.12 2.48
C LEU A 51 12.85 -4.28 3.35
N HIS A 52 13.73 -4.87 4.15
CA HIS A 52 13.35 -5.94 5.07
C HIS A 52 12.34 -5.45 6.12
N TYR A 53 12.58 -4.30 6.75
CA TYR A 53 11.63 -3.73 7.70
C TYR A 53 10.28 -3.43 7.04
N LEU A 54 10.27 -2.77 5.88
CA LEU A 54 9.05 -2.50 5.12
C LEU A 54 8.28 -3.80 4.82
N SER A 55 8.97 -4.86 4.39
CA SER A 55 8.31 -6.15 4.11
C SER A 55 7.61 -6.77 5.33
N ARG A 56 8.11 -6.52 6.54
CA ARG A 56 7.58 -7.06 7.80
C ARG A 56 6.58 -6.13 8.50
N MET A 57 6.43 -4.89 8.04
CA MET A 57 5.46 -3.92 8.59
C MET A 57 4.00 -4.33 8.40
N THR A 58 3.72 -5.36 7.59
CA THR A 58 2.38 -5.94 7.42
C THR A 58 1.77 -6.43 8.74
N ILE A 59 2.60 -6.74 9.74
CA ILE A 59 2.15 -7.24 11.06
C ILE A 59 1.45 -6.16 11.89
N LEU A 60 1.75 -4.90 11.60
CA LEU A 60 1.10 -3.75 12.23
C LEU A 60 -0.33 -3.56 11.70
N GLN A 61 -0.75 -4.31 10.68
CA GLN A 61 -2.08 -4.20 10.11
C GLN A 61 -3.14 -4.61 11.15
N GLY A 62 -4.12 -3.72 11.36
CA GLY A 62 -5.21 -3.95 12.31
C GLY A 62 -4.87 -3.61 13.76
N TRP A 63 -3.69 -3.03 14.04
CA TRP A 63 -3.39 -2.54 15.38
C TRP A 63 -4.14 -1.23 15.66
N GLU A 64 -4.77 -1.16 16.83
CA GLU A 64 -5.42 0.05 17.32
C GLU A 64 -4.34 1.01 17.84
N LEU A 65 -3.79 1.80 16.93
CA LEU A 65 -2.80 2.83 17.22
C LEU A 65 -3.48 4.18 17.46
N ARG A 66 -2.86 4.99 18.31
CA ARG A 66 -3.29 6.37 18.50
C ARG A 66 -3.19 7.17 17.18
N MET A 67 -4.05 8.17 17.04
CA MET A 67 -4.03 9.07 15.86
C MET A 67 -2.67 9.77 15.65
N SER A 68 -1.97 10.15 16.72
CA SER A 68 -0.67 10.81 16.62
C SER A 68 0.43 9.86 16.14
N THR A 69 0.45 8.61 16.62
CA THR A 69 1.44 7.59 16.23
C THR A 69 1.20 7.13 14.80
N SER A 70 -0.06 6.86 14.44
CA SER A 70 -0.44 6.51 13.06
C SER A 70 -0.12 7.63 12.07
N THR A 71 -0.33 8.89 12.44
CA THR A 71 0.03 10.05 11.59
C THR A 71 1.54 10.16 11.39
N ARG A 72 2.34 9.96 12.44
CA ARG A 72 3.82 9.97 12.35
C ARG A 72 4.32 8.85 11.44
N LEU A 73 3.80 7.63 11.62
CA LEU A 73 4.14 6.48 10.79
C LEU A 73 3.77 6.73 9.32
N LYS A 74 2.56 7.24 9.08
CA LYS A 74 2.08 7.61 7.75
C LYS A 74 2.99 8.64 7.09
N SER A 75 3.38 9.70 7.81
CA SER A 75 4.30 10.73 7.31
C SER A 75 5.68 10.14 6.95
N CYS A 76 6.20 9.24 7.79
CA CYS A 76 7.46 8.54 7.51
C CYS A 76 7.38 7.66 6.26
N LEU A 77 6.31 6.89 6.09
CA LEU A 77 6.13 6.07 4.89
C LEU A 77 5.98 6.94 3.64
N TYR A 78 5.31 8.10 3.75
CA TYR A 78 5.22 9.05 2.64
C TYR A 78 6.56 9.62 2.22
N SER A 79 7.48 9.93 3.15
CA SER A 79 8.82 10.40 2.78
C SER A 79 9.55 9.37 1.93
N PHE A 80 9.32 8.07 2.16
CA PHE A 80 9.87 6.99 1.34
C PHE A 80 9.17 6.81 -0.01
N THR A 81 7.96 7.32 -0.21
CA THR A 81 7.24 7.23 -1.49
C THR A 81 7.59 8.32 -2.49
N SER A 82 8.16 9.42 -2.01
CA SER A 82 8.43 10.62 -2.81
C SER A 82 9.63 10.42 -3.75
N PRO A 83 9.47 10.69 -5.07
CA PRO A 83 10.60 10.76 -5.98
C PRO A 83 11.40 12.04 -5.73
N GLY A 84 12.73 11.94 -5.67
CA GLY A 84 13.60 13.10 -5.48
C GLY A 84 15.05 12.85 -5.89
N GLY A 85 15.95 13.78 -5.54
CA GLY A 85 17.37 13.81 -5.94
C GLY A 85 18.24 12.65 -5.41
N PRO A 86 19.57 12.72 -5.58
CA PRO A 86 20.50 11.58 -5.39
C PRO A 86 20.55 10.98 -3.97
N ALA A 87 19.98 11.65 -2.98
CA ALA A 87 19.84 11.17 -1.59
C ALA A 87 18.46 10.53 -1.28
N TYR A 88 17.57 10.44 -2.27
CA TYR A 88 16.23 9.86 -2.09
C TYR A 88 16.22 8.33 -2.26
N PRO A 89 15.24 7.65 -1.65
CA PRO A 89 15.14 6.20 -1.73
C PRO A 89 14.99 5.71 -3.18
N THR A 90 15.64 4.59 -3.43
CA THR A 90 15.60 3.85 -4.69
C THR A 90 14.19 3.44 -5.08
N ARG A 91 13.99 3.15 -6.37
CA ARG A 91 12.68 2.77 -6.90
C ARG A 91 12.07 1.56 -6.18
N THR A 92 12.90 0.60 -5.79
CA THR A 92 12.54 -0.60 -5.01
C THR A 92 11.95 -0.23 -3.66
N VAL A 93 12.64 0.64 -2.91
CA VAL A 93 12.16 1.15 -1.60
C VAL A 93 10.85 1.92 -1.77
N ARG A 94 10.73 2.75 -2.81
CA ARG A 94 9.48 3.48 -3.06
C ARG A 94 8.30 2.53 -3.29
N HIS A 95 8.47 1.49 -4.11
CA HIS A 95 7.41 0.51 -4.36
C HIS A 95 7.06 -0.28 -3.09
N ALA A 96 8.06 -0.69 -2.31
CA ALA A 96 7.83 -1.34 -1.02
C ALA A 96 7.05 -0.42 -0.07
N ALA A 97 7.44 0.86 0.03
CA ALA A 97 6.78 1.85 0.87
C ALA A 97 5.31 2.10 0.45
N TRP A 98 5.05 2.19 -0.86
CA TRP A 98 3.68 2.29 -1.39
C TRP A 98 2.84 1.08 -1.01
N ASN A 99 3.38 -0.14 -1.17
CA ASN A 99 2.67 -1.36 -0.82
C ASN A 99 2.36 -1.41 0.68
N THR A 100 3.32 -1.09 1.54
CA THR A 100 3.11 -1.04 3.00
C THR A 100 2.09 0.01 3.40
N LEU A 101 2.14 1.19 2.78
CA LEU A 101 1.24 2.30 3.09
C LEU A 101 -0.21 1.99 2.67
N ASP A 102 -0.40 1.28 1.56
CA ASP A 102 -1.71 0.84 1.10
C ASP A 102 -2.30 -0.28 1.97
N LEU A 103 -1.46 -1.18 2.49
CA LEU A 103 -1.87 -2.24 3.42
C LEU A 103 -2.24 -1.70 4.80
N LEU A 104 -1.44 -0.78 5.33
CA LEU A 104 -1.61 -0.26 6.68
C LEU A 104 -2.71 0.80 6.78
N PHE A 105 -2.89 1.60 5.72
CA PHE A 105 -3.89 2.67 5.64
C PHE A 105 -4.76 2.49 4.39
N PRO A 106 -5.71 1.54 4.40
CA PRO A 106 -6.59 1.28 3.26
C PRO A 106 -7.49 2.48 2.94
N VAL A 107 -7.82 3.28 3.97
CA VAL A 107 -8.63 4.49 3.84
C VAL A 107 -7.83 5.55 3.09
N GLY A 108 -8.21 5.79 1.83
CA GLY A 108 -7.58 6.81 0.97
C GLY A 108 -6.56 6.28 -0.03
N ARG A 109 -6.50 4.97 -0.29
CA ARG A 109 -5.64 4.37 -1.34
C ARG A 109 -5.87 5.02 -2.72
N TYR A 110 -7.12 5.06 -3.15
CA TYR A 110 -7.50 5.60 -4.46
C TYR A 110 -7.14 7.08 -4.65
N PRO A 111 -7.56 8.02 -3.76
CA PRO A 111 -7.22 9.43 -3.93
C PRO A 111 -5.70 9.67 -3.84
N ARG A 112 -4.97 8.88 -3.05
CA ARG A 112 -3.50 9.01 -2.92
C ARG A 112 -2.79 8.72 -4.24
N HIS A 113 -3.16 7.64 -4.93
CA HIS A 113 -2.62 7.31 -6.26
C HIS A 113 -3.03 8.34 -7.31
N VAL A 114 -4.28 8.80 -7.27
CA VAL A 114 -4.79 9.84 -8.17
C VAL A 114 -4.01 11.13 -8.01
N ILE A 115 -3.82 11.62 -6.78
CA ILE A 115 -3.06 12.84 -6.48
C ILE A 115 -1.60 12.68 -6.92
N SER A 116 -0.96 11.54 -6.63
CA SER A 116 0.41 11.28 -7.07
C SER A 116 0.53 11.28 -8.59
N LEU A 117 -0.46 10.74 -9.29
CA LEU A 117 -0.53 10.74 -10.74
C LEU A 117 -0.75 12.15 -11.32
N PHE A 118 -1.64 12.93 -10.72
CA PHE A 118 -1.84 14.34 -11.07
C PHE A 118 -0.55 15.15 -10.94
N PHE A 119 0.20 15.01 -9.85
CA PHE A 119 1.49 15.71 -9.69
C PHE A 119 2.55 15.26 -10.69
N ARG A 120 2.56 13.98 -11.09
CA ARG A 120 3.45 13.50 -12.18
C ARG A 120 3.04 14.06 -13.54
N LEU A 121 1.74 14.18 -13.78
CA LEU A 121 1.19 14.76 -15.01
C LEU A 121 1.42 16.28 -15.08
N LEU A 122 1.46 16.96 -13.93
CA LEU A 122 1.65 18.41 -13.86
C LEU A 122 3.13 18.83 -14.02
N TYR A 123 4.09 17.89 -14.00
CA TYR A 123 5.51 18.22 -14.18
C TYR A 123 5.85 18.47 -15.66
N PRO A 124 6.23 19.70 -16.07
CA PRO A 124 6.24 20.12 -17.48
C PRO A 124 7.17 19.34 -18.42
N TRP A 125 8.18 18.64 -17.89
CA TRP A 125 9.23 18.02 -18.71
C TRP A 125 8.95 16.55 -19.09
N TYR A 126 8.11 15.81 -18.33
CA TYR A 126 7.85 14.37 -18.58
C TYR A 126 6.37 14.03 -18.82
N TRP A 127 5.50 15.05 -18.85
CA TRP A 127 4.06 14.88 -18.92
C TRP A 127 3.53 14.18 -20.19
N PRO A 128 4.09 14.33 -21.42
CA PRO A 128 3.47 13.75 -22.61
C PRO A 128 3.58 12.22 -22.58
N SER A 129 4.75 11.68 -22.21
CA SER A 129 4.99 10.24 -22.16
C SER A 129 4.23 9.55 -21.02
N SER A 130 4.13 10.19 -19.86
CA SER A 130 3.39 9.63 -18.72
C SER A 130 1.87 9.72 -18.91
N CYS A 131 1.38 10.84 -19.47
CA CYS A 131 -0.03 10.98 -19.88
C CYS A 131 -0.38 9.94 -20.95
N TRP A 132 0.49 9.76 -21.94
CA TRP A 132 0.29 8.81 -23.03
C TRP A 132 0.19 7.38 -22.54
N ASN A 133 1.10 6.96 -21.65
CA ASN A 133 1.02 5.61 -21.06
C ASN A 133 -0.25 5.44 -20.22
N PHE A 134 -0.65 6.45 -19.45
CA PHE A 134 -1.89 6.40 -18.68
C PHE A 134 -3.13 6.26 -19.59
N VAL A 135 -3.23 7.10 -20.62
CA VAL A 135 -4.30 7.05 -21.63
C VAL A 135 -4.31 5.69 -22.32
N MET A 136 -3.16 5.18 -22.77
CA MET A 136 -3.05 3.87 -23.40
C MET A 136 -3.49 2.74 -22.46
N THR A 137 -3.12 2.79 -21.18
CA THR A 137 -3.57 1.79 -20.21
C THR A 137 -5.08 1.85 -19.99
N CYS A 138 -5.68 3.05 -19.86
CA CYS A 138 -7.13 3.22 -19.73
C CYS A 138 -7.90 2.74 -20.96
N VAL A 139 -7.42 3.09 -22.16
CA VAL A 139 -8.03 2.65 -23.43
C VAL A 139 -7.95 1.13 -23.53
N SER A 140 -6.81 0.53 -23.15
CA SER A 140 -6.63 -0.91 -23.17
C SER A 140 -7.57 -1.63 -22.19
N THR A 141 -7.75 -1.13 -20.96
CA THR A 141 -8.71 -1.74 -20.00
C THR A 141 -10.15 -1.59 -20.46
N ILE A 142 -10.54 -0.44 -21.02
CA ILE A 142 -11.87 -0.23 -21.59
C ILE A 142 -12.10 -1.21 -22.75
N TYR A 143 -11.10 -1.37 -23.62
CA TYR A 143 -11.16 -2.31 -24.74
C TYR A 143 -11.34 -3.76 -24.27
N TYR A 144 -10.53 -4.22 -23.30
CA TYR A 144 -10.68 -5.56 -22.72
C TYR A 144 -12.01 -5.75 -22.02
N TYR A 145 -12.53 -4.72 -21.35
CA TYR A 145 -13.85 -4.77 -20.72
C TYR A 145 -14.98 -4.94 -21.75
N ILE A 146 -14.95 -4.17 -22.84
CA ILE A 146 -15.93 -4.27 -23.93
C ILE A 146 -15.85 -5.65 -24.59
N LEU A 147 -14.64 -6.15 -24.88
CA LEU A 147 -14.47 -7.49 -25.43
C LEU A 147 -15.03 -8.56 -24.49
N ASN A 148 -14.75 -8.47 -23.20
CA ASN A 148 -15.26 -9.44 -22.22
C ASN A 148 -16.79 -9.37 -22.09
N LEU A 149 -17.38 -8.18 -22.19
CA LEU A 149 -18.82 -7.99 -22.23
C LEU A 149 -19.43 -8.67 -23.47
N LEU A 150 -18.83 -8.49 -24.65
CA LEU A 150 -19.29 -9.11 -25.89
C LEU A 150 -19.18 -10.64 -25.85
N VAL A 151 -18.08 -11.18 -25.31
CA VAL A 151 -17.90 -12.62 -25.11
C VAL A 151 -18.96 -13.16 -24.14
N SER A 152 -19.23 -12.47 -23.04
CA SER A 152 -20.27 -12.85 -22.07
C SER A 152 -21.67 -12.83 -22.69
N ILE A 153 -21.99 -11.83 -23.52
CA ILE A 153 -23.25 -11.75 -24.25
C ILE A 153 -23.38 -12.91 -25.24
N TRP A 154 -22.33 -13.21 -26.01
CA TRP A 154 -22.31 -14.36 -26.92
C TRP A 154 -22.55 -15.65 -26.15
N GLU A 155 -21.78 -15.91 -25.09
CA GLU A 155 -21.87 -17.14 -24.32
C GLU A 155 -23.27 -17.32 -23.71
N ASN A 156 -23.90 -16.22 -23.28
CA ASN A 156 -25.28 -16.23 -22.79
C ASN A 156 -26.30 -16.53 -23.90
N MET A 157 -26.10 -16.00 -25.11
CA MET A 157 -26.93 -16.34 -26.29
C MET A 157 -26.78 -17.82 -26.68
N ARG A 158 -25.53 -18.33 -26.73
CA ARG A 158 -25.25 -19.74 -27.04
C ARG A 158 -25.88 -20.69 -26.01
N ARG A 159 -25.85 -20.33 -24.72
CA ARG A 159 -26.55 -21.09 -23.67
C ARG A 159 -28.07 -21.11 -23.87
N ARG A 160 -28.67 -20.00 -24.31
CA ARG A 160 -30.12 -19.91 -24.58
C ARG A 160 -30.54 -20.77 -25.77
N ASP A 161 -29.74 -20.82 -26.84
CA ASP A 161 -30.03 -21.67 -28.00
C ASP A 161 -29.96 -23.17 -27.66
N HIS A 162 -28.99 -23.57 -26.84
CA HIS A 162 -28.88 -24.97 -26.39
C HIS A 162 -30.06 -25.41 -25.51
N GLN A 163 -30.64 -24.50 -24.71
CA GLN A 163 -31.83 -24.77 -23.92
C GLN A 163 -33.11 -24.90 -24.76
N ARG A 164 -33.17 -24.26 -25.94
CA ARG A 164 -34.31 -24.39 -26.86
C ARG A 164 -34.30 -25.74 -27.59
N MET A 165 -33.13 -26.23 -28.00
CA MET A 165 -32.99 -27.54 -28.64
C MET A 165 -33.31 -28.74 -27.73
N HIS A 166 -33.22 -28.60 -26.41
CA HIS A 166 -33.57 -29.66 -25.46
C HIS A 166 -35.06 -29.69 -25.06
N ARG A 167 -35.87 -28.74 -25.57
CA ARG A 167 -37.31 -28.62 -25.30
C ARG A 167 -38.20 -29.04 -26.47
N GLU A 168 -37.61 -29.42 -27.60
CA GLU A 168 -38.29 -30.05 -28.74
C GLU A 168 -37.99 -31.56 -28.73
#